data_AF-A0A812RIL4-F1
#
_entry.id   AF-A0A812RIL4-F1
#
_cell.length_a   1.000
_cell.length_b   1.000
_cell.length_c   1.000
_cell.angle_alpha   90.00
_cell.angle_beta   90.00
_cell.angle_gamma   90.00
#
_symmetry.space_group_name_H-M   'P 1'
#
loop_
_entity.id
_entity.type
_entity.pdbx_description
1 polymer ?
#
loop_
_entity_poly.entity_id
_entity_poly.type
_entity_poly.pdbx_seq_one_letter_code
_entity_poly.pdbx_strand_id
1 'polypeptide(L)'
;MSRQRHLGLIPNSDAFERPRVWSSRITTIEQLVFDSESTLLATVYEKQRKPLARPLSRQGVHQLLEAYLVHWLLGSDEEGIRMLLNSERLRRKTFPHWEELVAFAHGQVKALDWERARSSGSSGLNAGRYTFEDAHEIVGGITHSFASFWESECTEMKEQLIAMDSQHTGRVPLSKFYGTGLEADWRFAESEAYLRELGALDETGRAGKQVIIPNYIQAASNCIVATNHYMVCCVNDCNPLLTELDRSLRSPTAEPQRILAVVRNMTSGTSLEDEADARVDAKMAAQLETIAANHGGEVPIHGRLFLQWLHYVFPRQCPFPHKSGTTVHRAPLEFEGEYVASQETMKARSLRLYCCGLGLTRFITCAVMARSIT
;
A
#
# COMPACT_ATOMS: atom_id res chain seq x y z
N MET A 1 65.49 -30.85 -6.05
CA MET A 1 65.41 -29.69 -6.96
C MET A 1 64.07 -29.75 -7.68
N SER A 2 63.30 -28.65 -7.62
CA SER A 2 62.10 -28.26 -8.40
C SER A 2 61.04 -29.31 -8.81
N ARG A 3 59.72 -29.06 -8.86
CA ARG A 3 58.73 -28.02 -8.46
C ARG A 3 57.57 -28.23 -9.45
N GLN A 4 56.31 -28.15 -8.95
CA GLN A 4 55.12 -27.60 -9.64
C GLN A 4 54.50 -28.41 -10.82
N ARG A 5 53.18 -28.61 -10.97
CA ARG A 5 51.93 -28.06 -10.37
C ARG A 5 50.83 -29.12 -10.51
N HIS A 6 50.02 -29.35 -9.48
CA HIS A 6 48.66 -29.87 -9.63
C HIS A 6 47.68 -28.79 -9.15
N LEU A 7 46.86 -28.30 -10.08
CA LEU A 7 45.69 -27.47 -9.84
C LEU A 7 44.56 -28.41 -9.40
N GLY A 8 44.30 -28.50 -8.10
CA GLY A 8 43.09 -29.09 -7.55
C GLY A 8 41.96 -28.07 -7.63
N LEU A 9 40.95 -28.36 -8.44
CA LEU A 9 39.68 -27.66 -8.46
C LEU A 9 38.96 -27.94 -7.12
N ILE A 10 38.59 -26.88 -6.41
CA ILE A 10 37.66 -26.90 -5.28
C ILE A 10 36.27 -26.62 -5.87
N PRO A 11 35.28 -27.53 -5.76
CA PRO A 11 33.88 -27.16 -5.95
C PRO A 11 33.30 -26.69 -4.62
N ASN A 12 32.78 -25.46 -4.65
CA ASN A 12 32.06 -24.76 -3.60
C ASN A 12 31.01 -25.63 -2.88
N SER A 13 31.18 -25.76 -1.56
CA SER A 13 30.10 -26.06 -0.64
C SER A 13 29.48 -24.74 -0.17
N ASP A 14 28.46 -24.25 -0.88
CA ASP A 14 27.53 -23.22 -0.38
C ASP A 14 26.22 -23.28 -1.19
N ALA A 15 25.54 -24.42 -1.12
CA ALA A 15 24.12 -24.51 -1.45
C ALA A 15 23.34 -24.29 -0.15
N PHE A 16 23.01 -23.04 0.13
CA PHE A 16 22.07 -22.67 1.19
C PHE A 16 20.69 -23.23 0.78
N GLU A 17 20.36 -24.43 1.26
CA GLU A 17 19.04 -25.04 1.06
C GLU A 17 17.97 -24.11 1.63
N ARG A 18 17.28 -23.36 0.75
CA ARG A 18 16.05 -22.66 1.12
C ARG A 18 15.04 -23.72 1.60
N PRO A 19 14.40 -23.56 2.77
CA PRO A 19 13.51 -24.59 3.28
C PRO A 19 12.34 -24.82 2.31
N ARG A 20 12.10 -26.09 1.91
CA ARG A 20 11.03 -26.52 0.99
C ARG A 20 9.63 -25.96 1.33
N VAL A 21 9.41 -25.62 2.60
CA VAL A 21 8.17 -25.01 3.12
C VAL A 21 7.90 -23.63 2.49
N TRP A 22 8.93 -22.81 2.26
CA TRP A 22 8.76 -21.48 1.64
C TRP A 22 8.32 -21.59 0.19
N SER A 23 8.88 -22.55 -0.57
CA SER A 23 8.46 -22.82 -1.96
C SER A 23 6.99 -23.24 -2.04
N SER A 24 6.52 -24.11 -1.13
CA SER A 24 5.13 -24.58 -1.15
C SER A 24 4.10 -23.47 -0.85
N ARG A 25 4.43 -22.53 0.03
CA ARG A 25 3.54 -21.41 0.39
C ARG A 25 3.43 -20.38 -0.73
N ILE A 26 4.55 -20.08 -1.39
CA ILE A 26 4.59 -19.18 -2.54
C ILE A 26 3.72 -19.75 -3.67
N THR A 27 3.89 -21.04 -4.00
CA THR A 27 3.06 -21.71 -5.02
C THR A 27 1.56 -21.71 -4.66
N THR A 28 1.22 -21.79 -3.37
CA THR A 28 -0.19 -21.74 -2.94
C THR A 28 -0.79 -20.35 -3.14
N ILE A 29 -0.06 -19.28 -2.82
CA ILE A 29 -0.54 -17.90 -3.01
C ILE A 29 -0.65 -17.56 -4.50
N GLU A 30 0.36 -17.94 -5.29
CA GLU A 30 0.34 -17.78 -6.75
C GLU A 30 -0.87 -18.49 -7.37
N GLN A 31 -1.16 -19.72 -6.93
CA GLN A 31 -2.34 -20.46 -7.40
C GLN A 31 -3.65 -19.76 -7.00
N LEU A 32 -3.75 -19.22 -5.78
CA LEU A 32 -4.95 -18.49 -5.34
C LEU A 32 -5.21 -17.23 -6.18
N VAL A 33 -4.15 -16.49 -6.52
CA VAL A 33 -4.24 -15.31 -7.40
C VAL A 33 -4.68 -15.75 -8.80
N PHE A 34 -4.02 -16.77 -9.35
CA PHE A 34 -4.33 -17.35 -10.67
C PHE A 34 -5.80 -17.80 -10.79
N ASP A 35 -6.30 -18.52 -9.78
CA ASP A 35 -7.68 -19.04 -9.76
C ASP A 35 -8.69 -17.88 -9.62
N SER A 36 -8.36 -16.87 -8.82
CA SER A 36 -9.18 -15.66 -8.65
C SER A 36 -9.31 -14.88 -9.96
N GLU A 37 -8.20 -14.69 -10.69
CA GLU A 37 -8.17 -14.05 -12.01
C GLU A 37 -8.97 -14.83 -13.04
N SER A 38 -8.78 -16.15 -13.10
CA SER A 38 -9.48 -17.06 -14.01
C SER A 38 -11.00 -16.95 -13.84
N THR A 39 -11.46 -16.97 -12.59
CA THR A 39 -12.87 -16.92 -12.24
C THR A 39 -13.50 -15.59 -12.65
N LEU A 40 -12.82 -14.48 -12.34
CA LEU A 40 -13.30 -13.15 -12.70
C LEU A 40 -13.34 -12.97 -14.22
N LEU A 41 -12.27 -13.39 -14.91
CA LEU A 41 -12.18 -13.30 -16.37
C LEU A 41 -13.32 -14.06 -17.05
N ALA A 42 -13.57 -15.31 -16.64
CA ALA A 42 -14.67 -16.12 -17.17
C ALA A 42 -16.04 -15.44 -16.96
N THR A 43 -16.25 -14.82 -15.79
CA THR A 43 -17.48 -14.06 -15.49
C THR A 43 -17.65 -12.88 -16.46
N VAL A 44 -16.58 -12.15 -16.76
CA VAL A 44 -16.64 -11.01 -17.70
C VAL A 44 -16.90 -11.47 -19.13
N TYR A 45 -16.31 -12.60 -19.57
CA TYR A 45 -16.63 -13.22 -20.85
C TYR A 45 -18.13 -13.53 -20.96
N GLU A 46 -18.70 -14.16 -19.93
CA GLU A 46 -20.12 -14.52 -19.87
C GLU A 46 -21.01 -13.27 -19.93
N LYS A 47 -20.75 -12.26 -19.07
CA LYS A 47 -21.52 -11.01 -19.04
C LYS A 47 -21.48 -10.26 -20.38
N GLN A 48 -20.38 -10.34 -21.13
CA GLN A 48 -20.26 -9.76 -22.47
C GLN A 48 -20.75 -10.68 -23.61
N ARG A 49 -21.25 -11.88 -23.30
CA ARG A 49 -21.66 -12.90 -24.29
C ARG A 49 -20.55 -13.27 -25.27
N LYS A 50 -19.30 -13.29 -24.79
CA LYS A 50 -18.12 -13.70 -25.56
C LYS A 50 -17.86 -15.19 -25.32
N PRO A 51 -17.81 -16.04 -26.35
CA PRO A 51 -17.56 -17.48 -26.16
C PRO A 51 -16.10 -17.75 -25.82
N LEU A 52 -15.86 -18.53 -24.76
CA LEU A 52 -14.50 -18.90 -24.27
C LEU A 52 -13.67 -19.64 -25.34
N ALA A 53 -14.32 -20.51 -26.12
CA ALA A 53 -13.64 -21.34 -27.12
C ALA A 53 -13.24 -20.60 -28.41
N ARG A 54 -13.70 -19.35 -28.61
CA ARG A 54 -13.41 -18.59 -29.83
C ARG A 54 -12.45 -17.45 -29.54
N PRO A 55 -11.34 -17.33 -30.28
CA PRO A 55 -10.43 -16.20 -30.12
C PRO A 55 -11.10 -14.85 -30.40
N LEU A 56 -10.81 -13.88 -29.56
CA LEU A 56 -11.22 -12.48 -29.71
C LEU A 56 -10.33 -11.75 -30.70
N SER A 57 -10.87 -10.71 -31.34
CA SER A 57 -10.06 -9.71 -32.04
C SER A 57 -9.35 -8.80 -31.04
N ARG A 58 -8.39 -7.99 -31.51
CA ARG A 58 -7.75 -6.94 -30.68
C ARG A 58 -8.77 -6.00 -30.02
N GLN A 59 -9.75 -5.51 -30.79
CA GLN A 59 -10.82 -4.69 -30.22
C GLN A 59 -11.64 -5.48 -29.19
N GLY A 60 -11.88 -6.76 -29.47
CA GLY A 60 -12.60 -7.65 -28.56
C GLY A 60 -11.87 -7.84 -27.23
N VAL A 61 -10.55 -8.03 -27.23
CA VAL A 61 -9.78 -8.17 -25.98
C VAL A 61 -9.67 -6.84 -25.24
N HIS A 62 -9.53 -5.71 -25.93
CA HIS A 62 -9.54 -4.38 -25.28
C HIS A 62 -10.86 -4.13 -24.53
N GLN A 63 -12.01 -4.35 -25.18
CA GLN A 63 -13.33 -4.22 -24.54
C GLN A 63 -13.53 -5.20 -23.37
N LEU A 64 -12.95 -6.39 -23.46
CA LEU A 64 -12.97 -7.36 -22.37
C LEU A 64 -12.18 -6.83 -21.17
N LEU A 65 -10.96 -6.35 -21.40
CA LEU A 65 -10.06 -5.84 -20.36
C LEU A 65 -10.62 -4.59 -19.68
N GLU A 66 -11.22 -3.66 -20.42
CA GLU A 66 -11.87 -2.49 -19.82
C GLU A 66 -12.97 -2.88 -18.83
N ALA A 67 -13.82 -3.85 -19.17
CA ALA A 67 -14.85 -4.32 -18.24
C ALA A 67 -14.24 -5.14 -17.10
N TYR A 68 -13.21 -5.93 -17.38
CA TYR A 68 -12.48 -6.69 -16.37
C TYR A 68 -11.92 -5.75 -15.30
N LEU A 69 -11.26 -4.66 -15.69
CA LEU A 69 -10.73 -3.65 -14.78
C LEU A 69 -11.82 -3.07 -13.87
N VAL A 70 -13.01 -2.76 -14.40
CA VAL A 70 -14.12 -2.26 -13.56
C VAL A 70 -14.55 -3.30 -12.53
N HIS A 71 -14.74 -4.56 -12.92
CA HIS A 71 -15.11 -5.60 -11.95
C HIS A 71 -13.99 -5.88 -10.95
N TRP A 72 -12.75 -5.83 -11.40
CA TRP A 72 -11.58 -6.11 -10.56
C TRP A 72 -11.36 -5.04 -9.50
N LEU A 73 -11.52 -3.76 -9.85
CA LEU A 73 -11.39 -2.63 -8.93
C LEU A 73 -12.55 -2.53 -7.92
N LEU A 74 -13.76 -2.88 -8.33
CA LEU A 74 -14.96 -2.76 -7.48
C LEU A 74 -15.26 -4.03 -6.67
N GLY A 75 -14.59 -5.14 -6.99
CA GLY A 75 -14.77 -6.42 -6.32
C GLY A 75 -16.22 -6.87 -6.32
N SER A 76 -16.85 -6.87 -5.13
CA SER A 76 -18.23 -7.30 -4.93
C SER A 76 -19.28 -6.19 -5.02
N ASP A 77 -18.91 -4.94 -5.31
CA ASP A 77 -19.86 -3.83 -5.48
C ASP A 77 -20.58 -3.89 -6.85
N GLU A 78 -21.54 -4.82 -6.97
CA GLU A 78 -22.29 -5.05 -8.21
C GLU A 78 -23.05 -3.79 -8.69
N GLU A 79 -23.51 -2.92 -7.78
CA GLU A 79 -24.19 -1.69 -8.16
C GLU A 79 -23.21 -0.66 -8.72
N GLY A 80 -22.06 -0.45 -8.07
CA GLY A 80 -20.98 0.38 -8.59
C GLY A 80 -20.47 -0.13 -9.94
N ILE A 81 -20.25 -1.44 -10.08
CA ILE A 81 -19.87 -2.08 -11.36
C ILE A 81 -20.89 -1.73 -12.45
N ARG A 82 -22.18 -1.96 -12.18
CA ARG A 82 -23.26 -1.68 -13.14
C ARG A 82 -23.29 -0.21 -13.54
N MET A 83 -23.12 0.72 -12.60
CA MET A 83 -23.13 2.15 -12.87
C MET A 83 -21.93 2.57 -13.73
N LEU A 84 -20.74 2.09 -13.43
CA LEU A 84 -19.49 2.48 -14.09
C LEU A 84 -19.32 1.87 -15.49
N LEU A 85 -19.83 0.65 -15.71
CA LEU A 85 -19.87 0.03 -17.04
C LEU A 85 -20.83 0.79 -17.98
N ASN A 86 -21.95 1.29 -17.47
CA ASN A 86 -22.97 1.97 -18.26
C ASN A 86 -22.72 3.47 -18.46
N SER A 87 -21.78 4.08 -17.74
CA SER A 87 -21.50 5.51 -17.80
C SER A 87 -20.01 5.81 -17.82
N GLU A 88 -19.47 6.10 -19.01
CA GLU A 88 -18.09 6.56 -19.17
C GLU A 88 -17.81 7.83 -18.36
N ARG A 89 -18.76 8.76 -18.32
CA ARG A 89 -18.65 9.99 -17.52
C ARG A 89 -18.48 9.69 -16.04
N LEU A 90 -19.27 8.75 -15.50
CA LEU A 90 -19.13 8.37 -14.10
C LEU A 90 -17.80 7.67 -13.86
N ARG A 91 -17.40 6.78 -14.77
CA ARG A 91 -16.11 6.08 -14.71
C ARG A 91 -14.92 7.01 -14.62
N ARG A 92 -14.86 8.03 -15.48
CA ARG A 92 -13.81 9.07 -15.46
C ARG A 92 -13.83 9.95 -14.20
N LYS A 93 -15.01 10.08 -13.56
CA LYS A 93 -15.13 10.82 -12.30
C LYS A 93 -14.68 10.00 -11.09
N THR A 94 -15.03 8.71 -11.07
CA THR A 94 -14.67 7.79 -9.99
C THR A 94 -13.20 7.40 -10.07
N PHE A 95 -12.66 7.22 -11.28
CA PHE A 95 -11.25 6.94 -11.54
C PHE A 95 -10.67 8.04 -12.43
N PRO A 96 -10.12 9.13 -11.84
CA PRO A 96 -9.53 10.23 -12.60
C PRO A 96 -8.45 9.77 -13.60
N HIS A 97 -7.69 8.73 -13.27
CA HIS A 97 -6.65 8.11 -14.10
C HIS A 97 -7.16 6.92 -14.96
N TRP A 98 -8.46 6.87 -15.28
CA TRP A 98 -9.04 5.76 -16.04
C TRP A 98 -8.34 5.52 -17.39
N GLU A 99 -7.96 6.58 -18.11
CA GLU A 99 -7.25 6.45 -19.39
C GLU A 99 -5.88 5.81 -19.25
N GLU A 100 -5.15 6.16 -18.20
CA GLU A 100 -3.83 5.60 -17.91
C GLU A 100 -3.95 4.13 -17.52
N LEU A 101 -4.99 3.78 -16.76
CA LEU A 101 -5.30 2.39 -16.42
C LEU A 101 -5.63 1.55 -17.65
N VAL A 102 -6.43 2.07 -18.58
CA VAL A 102 -6.73 1.41 -19.84
C VAL A 102 -5.48 1.29 -20.71
N ALA A 103 -4.65 2.33 -20.77
CA ALA A 103 -3.38 2.31 -21.48
C ALA A 103 -2.41 1.27 -20.90
N PHE A 104 -2.37 1.12 -19.57
CA PHE A 104 -1.62 0.08 -18.87
C PHE A 104 -2.09 -1.32 -19.28
N ALA A 105 -3.41 -1.60 -19.25
CA ALA A 105 -3.95 -2.88 -19.68
C ALA A 105 -3.68 -3.17 -21.17
N HIS A 106 -3.81 -2.17 -22.04
CA HIS A 106 -3.42 -2.29 -23.45
C HIS A 106 -1.91 -2.53 -23.63
N GLY A 107 -1.08 -2.03 -22.71
CA GLY A 107 0.35 -2.31 -22.65
C GLY A 107 0.63 -3.81 -22.46
N GLN A 108 -0.15 -4.50 -21.61
CA GLN A 108 -0.03 -5.94 -21.40
C GLN A 108 -0.38 -6.75 -22.66
N VAL A 109 -1.37 -6.31 -23.44
CA VAL A 109 -1.67 -6.90 -24.76
C VAL A 109 -0.47 -6.78 -25.71
N LYS A 110 0.17 -5.60 -25.74
CA LYS A 110 1.36 -5.37 -26.57
C LYS A 110 2.56 -6.20 -26.10
N ALA A 111 2.71 -6.40 -24.79
CA ALA A 111 3.76 -7.24 -24.22
C ALA A 111 3.62 -8.70 -24.68
N LEU A 112 2.40 -9.25 -24.64
CA LEU A 112 2.11 -10.59 -25.17
C LEU A 112 2.39 -10.69 -26.68
N ASP A 113 1.96 -9.69 -27.46
CA ASP A 113 2.22 -9.67 -28.91
C ASP A 113 3.73 -9.67 -29.22
N TRP A 114 4.51 -8.91 -28.45
CA TRP A 114 5.96 -8.85 -28.55
C TRP A 114 6.62 -10.19 -28.22
N GLU A 115 6.17 -10.86 -27.14
CA GLU A 115 6.63 -12.20 -26.76
C GLU A 115 6.38 -13.23 -27.87
N ARG A 116 5.17 -13.25 -28.42
CA ARG A 116 4.80 -14.15 -29.52
C ARG A 116 5.67 -13.95 -30.75
N ALA A 117 5.94 -12.70 -31.11
CA ALA A 117 6.78 -12.35 -32.25
C ALA A 117 8.24 -12.81 -32.09
N ARG A 118 8.76 -12.86 -30.85
CA ARG A 118 10.10 -13.39 -30.57
C ARG A 118 10.15 -14.91 -30.56
N SER A 119 9.12 -15.56 -30.02
CA SER A 119 9.10 -17.01 -29.82
C SER A 119 8.68 -17.79 -31.07
N SER A 120 7.85 -17.18 -31.94
CA SER A 120 7.37 -17.79 -33.17
C SER A 120 7.98 -17.09 -34.39
N GLY A 121 8.87 -17.77 -35.12
CA GLY A 121 9.33 -17.32 -36.45
C GLY A 121 8.24 -17.32 -37.55
N SER A 122 6.96 -17.42 -37.17
CA SER A 122 5.78 -17.50 -38.03
C SER A 122 4.67 -16.58 -37.50
N SER A 123 4.83 -15.28 -37.72
CA SER A 123 3.90 -14.22 -37.28
C SER A 123 2.62 -14.09 -38.14
N GLY A 124 2.20 -15.13 -38.87
CA GLY A 124 1.22 -14.97 -39.94
C GLY A 124 -0.25 -15.18 -39.57
N LEU A 125 -0.57 -16.26 -38.84
CA LEU A 125 -1.95 -16.80 -38.85
C LEU A 125 -2.81 -16.38 -37.65
N ASN A 126 -2.19 -16.07 -36.51
CA ASN A 126 -2.89 -15.68 -35.27
C ASN A 126 -2.60 -14.23 -34.85
N ALA A 127 -1.98 -13.43 -35.72
CA ALA A 127 -1.70 -12.02 -35.43
C ALA A 127 -3.00 -11.28 -35.09
N GLY A 128 -3.07 -10.71 -33.88
CA GLY A 128 -4.24 -9.97 -33.40
C GLY A 128 -5.45 -10.83 -33.03
N ARG A 129 -5.26 -12.14 -32.79
CA ARG A 129 -6.27 -13.04 -32.20
C ARG A 129 -5.84 -13.50 -30.81
N TYR A 130 -6.78 -13.51 -29.87
CA TYR A 130 -6.52 -13.75 -28.45
C TYR A 130 -7.47 -14.84 -27.91
N THR A 131 -6.94 -15.98 -27.48
CA THR A 131 -7.70 -17.05 -26.82
C THR A 131 -8.07 -16.66 -25.39
N PHE A 132 -8.79 -17.52 -24.67
CA PHE A 132 -9.03 -17.32 -23.25
C PHE A 132 -7.73 -17.37 -22.44
N GLU A 133 -6.83 -18.28 -22.78
CA GLU A 133 -5.51 -18.43 -22.15
C GLU A 133 -4.67 -17.17 -22.36
N ASP A 134 -4.72 -16.57 -23.56
CA ASP A 134 -4.04 -15.30 -23.81
C ASP A 134 -4.60 -14.17 -22.94
N ALA A 135 -5.93 -14.08 -22.82
CA ALA A 135 -6.57 -13.10 -21.97
C ALA A 135 -6.23 -13.33 -20.50
N HIS A 136 -6.09 -14.58 -20.07
CA HIS A 136 -5.66 -14.96 -18.73
C HIS A 136 -4.21 -14.52 -18.46
N GLU A 137 -3.29 -14.78 -19.38
CA GLU A 137 -1.91 -14.32 -19.30
C GLU A 137 -1.82 -12.79 -19.22
N ILE A 138 -2.63 -12.07 -20.01
CA ILE A 138 -2.71 -10.61 -19.97
C ILE A 138 -3.17 -10.12 -18.60
N VAL A 139 -4.25 -10.69 -18.02
CA VAL A 139 -4.72 -10.25 -16.70
C VAL A 139 -3.75 -10.63 -15.57
N GLY A 140 -3.03 -11.76 -15.69
CA GLY A 140 -1.94 -12.08 -14.77
C GLY A 140 -0.82 -11.03 -14.82
N GLY A 141 -0.47 -10.56 -16.02
CA GLY A 141 0.45 -9.44 -16.21
C GLY A 141 -0.03 -8.14 -15.57
N ILE A 142 -1.33 -7.83 -15.67
CA ILE A 142 -1.98 -6.71 -14.96
C ILE A 142 -1.77 -6.88 -13.46
N THR A 143 -2.23 -7.99 -12.85
CA THR A 143 -2.16 -8.20 -11.40
C THR A 143 -0.73 -8.11 -10.86
N HIS A 144 0.23 -8.77 -11.52
CA HIS A 144 1.62 -8.81 -11.06
C HIS A 144 2.34 -7.46 -11.10
N SER A 145 1.96 -6.56 -12.01
CA SER A 145 2.61 -5.26 -12.19
C SER A 145 1.78 -4.07 -11.70
N PHE A 146 0.55 -4.30 -11.25
CA PHE A 146 -0.37 -3.23 -10.89
C PHE A 146 0.10 -2.42 -9.68
N ALA A 147 0.70 -3.06 -8.67
CA ALA A 147 1.21 -2.36 -7.49
C ALA A 147 2.23 -1.29 -7.88
N SER A 148 3.15 -1.61 -8.79
CA SER A 148 4.15 -0.66 -9.29
C SER A 148 3.53 0.45 -10.15
N PHE A 149 2.47 0.14 -10.91
CA PHE A 149 1.72 1.14 -11.66
C PHE A 149 1.00 2.12 -10.73
N TRP A 150 0.43 1.63 -9.63
CA TRP A 150 -0.35 2.42 -8.68
C TRP A 150 0.52 3.21 -7.67
N GLU A 151 1.82 2.96 -7.62
CA GLU A 151 2.72 3.54 -6.61
C GLU A 151 2.79 5.07 -6.68
N SER A 152 2.59 5.68 -7.86
CA SER A 152 2.53 7.14 -7.99
C SER A 152 1.36 7.74 -7.21
N GLU A 153 0.19 7.11 -7.25
CA GLU A 153 -1.00 7.55 -6.50
C GLU A 153 -0.77 7.47 -5.00
N CYS A 154 -0.12 6.39 -4.56
CA CYS A 154 0.28 6.20 -3.17
C CYS A 154 1.29 7.26 -2.71
N THR A 155 2.26 7.58 -3.57
CA THR A 155 3.27 8.61 -3.31
C THR A 155 2.63 9.98 -3.19
N GLU A 156 1.77 10.37 -4.14
CA GLU A 156 1.09 11.67 -4.11
C GLU A 156 0.21 11.82 -2.86
N MET A 157 -0.58 10.80 -2.54
CA MET A 157 -1.40 10.79 -1.32
C MET A 157 -0.54 10.96 -0.06
N LYS A 158 0.61 10.27 -0.01
CA LYS A 158 1.55 10.36 1.11
C LYS A 158 2.19 11.75 1.21
N GLU A 159 2.59 12.34 0.10
CA GLU A 159 3.15 13.69 0.04
C GLU A 159 2.18 14.74 0.59
N GLN A 160 0.89 14.64 0.25
CA GLN A 160 -0.14 15.50 0.82
C GLN A 160 -0.25 15.35 2.35
N LEU A 161 -0.23 14.11 2.87
CA LEU A 161 -0.21 13.86 4.31
C LEU A 161 1.05 14.42 4.97
N ILE A 162 2.20 14.29 4.33
CA ILE A 162 3.48 14.82 4.82
C ILE A 162 3.46 16.36 4.87
N ALA A 163 2.90 17.03 3.85
CA ALA A 163 2.69 18.47 3.86
C ALA A 163 1.77 18.92 5.01
N MET A 164 0.96 18.00 5.54
CA MET A 164 0.13 18.25 6.72
C MET A 164 0.87 18.10 8.06
N ASP A 165 1.97 17.34 8.12
CA ASP A 165 2.80 17.05 9.31
C ASP A 165 3.86 18.13 9.57
N SER A 166 3.42 19.29 10.05
CA SER A 166 4.28 20.45 10.33
C SER A 166 5.32 20.23 11.43
N GLN A 167 5.18 19.16 12.23
CA GLN A 167 6.10 18.84 13.34
C GLN A 167 7.08 17.72 12.98
N HIS A 168 7.01 17.16 11.77
CA HIS A 168 7.85 16.04 11.33
C HIS A 168 7.73 14.82 12.27
N THR A 169 6.51 14.53 12.71
CA THR A 169 6.19 13.45 13.67
C THR A 169 5.55 12.23 13.02
N GLY A 170 5.37 12.25 11.69
CA GLY A 170 4.64 11.20 10.98
C GLY A 170 3.14 11.20 11.27
N ARG A 171 2.61 12.32 11.78
CA ARG A 171 1.23 12.43 12.24
C ARG A 171 0.58 13.71 11.73
N VAL A 172 -0.68 13.59 11.32
CA VAL A 172 -1.50 14.72 10.86
C VAL A 172 -2.59 15.00 11.90
N PRO A 173 -2.75 16.24 12.40
CA PRO A 173 -3.91 16.58 13.22
C PRO A 173 -5.22 16.23 12.50
N LEU A 174 -6.13 15.52 13.17
CA LEU A 174 -7.38 15.05 12.55
C LEU A 174 -8.22 16.19 11.95
N SER A 175 -8.15 17.39 12.54
CA SER A 175 -8.79 18.59 12.01
C SER A 175 -8.25 19.01 10.63
N LYS A 176 -6.93 18.86 10.40
CA LYS A 176 -6.27 19.20 9.14
C LYS A 176 -6.56 18.12 8.10
N PHE A 177 -6.55 16.85 8.52
CA PHE A 177 -7.00 15.72 7.70
C PHE A 177 -8.42 15.95 7.15
N TYR A 178 -9.40 16.21 8.02
CA TYR A 178 -10.77 16.49 7.57
C TYR A 178 -10.92 17.84 6.86
N GLY A 179 -10.14 18.86 7.22
CA GLY A 179 -10.13 20.14 6.51
C GLY A 179 -9.75 19.95 5.04
N THR A 180 -8.64 19.27 4.79
CA THR A 180 -8.20 18.89 3.44
C THR A 180 -9.24 18.00 2.76
N GLY A 181 -9.82 17.05 3.50
CA GLY A 181 -10.96 16.21 3.09
C GLY A 181 -12.12 16.98 2.47
N LEU A 182 -12.45 18.14 3.05
CA LEU A 182 -13.57 18.97 2.63
C LEU A 182 -13.21 19.94 1.49
N GLU A 183 -11.96 20.42 1.44
CA GLU A 183 -11.58 21.56 0.61
C GLU A 183 -10.77 21.19 -0.64
N ALA A 184 -9.95 20.13 -0.56
CA ALA A 184 -8.94 19.84 -1.57
C ALA A 184 -8.99 18.39 -2.06
N ASP A 185 -9.11 17.42 -1.15
CA ASP A 185 -9.00 16.00 -1.47
C ASP A 185 -10.00 15.16 -0.70
N TRP A 186 -11.09 14.79 -1.38
CA TRP A 186 -12.19 14.01 -0.83
C TRP A 186 -11.78 12.63 -0.27
N ARG A 187 -10.58 12.13 -0.59
CA ARG A 187 -10.06 10.85 -0.09
C ARG A 187 -9.90 10.85 1.43
N PHE A 188 -9.68 12.01 2.06
CA PHE A 188 -9.44 12.12 3.50
C PHE A 188 -10.73 12.28 4.30
N ALA A 189 -11.52 11.20 4.38
CA ALA A 189 -12.88 11.26 4.94
C ALA A 189 -13.25 10.11 5.88
N GLU A 190 -12.34 9.20 6.20
CA GLU A 190 -12.64 8.06 7.07
C GLU A 190 -13.07 8.49 8.46
N SER A 191 -14.07 7.80 9.02
CA SER A 191 -14.62 8.10 10.33
C SER A 191 -13.61 7.81 11.45
N GLU A 192 -13.75 8.52 12.57
CA GLU A 192 -12.91 8.27 13.76
C GLU A 192 -13.05 6.84 14.29
N ALA A 193 -14.20 6.19 14.08
CA ALA A 193 -14.42 4.80 14.45
C ALA A 193 -13.54 3.88 13.60
N TYR A 194 -13.57 4.10 12.29
CA TYR A 194 -12.86 3.27 11.34
C TYR A 194 -11.34 3.51 11.38
N LEU A 195 -10.88 4.77 11.43
CA LEU A 195 -9.46 5.09 11.61
C LEU A 195 -8.86 4.46 12.87
N ARG A 196 -9.65 4.32 13.95
CA ARG A 196 -9.21 3.64 15.17
C ARG A 196 -9.07 2.13 14.97
N GLU A 197 -10.04 1.49 14.31
CA GLU A 197 -9.99 0.06 14.01
C GLU A 197 -8.79 -0.29 13.13
N LEU A 198 -8.51 0.55 12.13
CA LEU A 198 -7.33 0.44 11.26
C LEU A 198 -6.00 0.69 11.99
N GLY A 199 -6.03 1.19 13.23
CA GLY A 199 -4.82 1.60 13.95
C GLY A 199 -4.17 2.85 13.36
N ALA A 200 -4.91 3.63 12.56
CA ALA A 200 -4.44 4.87 11.97
C ALA A 200 -4.71 6.08 12.87
N LEU A 201 -5.51 5.97 13.93
CA LEU A 201 -5.83 7.08 14.83
C LEU A 201 -5.03 7.02 16.15
N ASP A 202 -4.25 8.05 16.42
CA ASP A 202 -3.61 8.32 17.71
C ASP A 202 -4.49 9.26 18.55
N GLU A 203 -4.89 8.79 19.74
CA GLU A 203 -5.70 9.53 20.71
C GLU A 203 -4.96 9.78 22.04
N THR A 204 -3.68 9.42 22.10
CA THR A 204 -2.91 9.41 23.36
C THR A 204 -2.25 10.75 23.67
N GLY A 205 -2.10 11.63 22.67
CA GLY A 205 -1.39 12.89 22.77
C GLY A 205 -2.23 14.06 23.32
N ARG A 206 -1.56 15.01 23.98
CA ARG A 206 -2.16 16.30 24.37
C ARG A 206 -2.48 17.21 23.17
N ALA A 207 -1.90 16.92 22.01
CA ALA A 207 -2.14 17.63 20.76
C ALA A 207 -3.52 17.34 20.12
N GLY A 208 -4.33 16.49 20.77
CA GLY A 208 -5.60 16.03 20.23
C GLY A 208 -5.44 14.78 19.38
N LYS A 209 -6.49 14.43 18.65
CA LYS A 209 -6.50 13.23 17.78
C LYS A 209 -5.66 13.48 16.54
N GLN A 210 -4.81 12.52 16.19
CA GLN A 210 -3.95 12.62 15.02
C GLN A 210 -4.00 11.33 14.20
N VAL A 211 -3.92 11.46 12.88
CA VAL A 211 -3.79 10.33 11.95
C VAL A 211 -2.31 9.99 11.83
N ILE A 212 -1.95 8.72 12.04
CA ILE A 212 -0.60 8.19 11.88
C ILE A 212 -0.41 7.88 10.39
N ILE A 213 0.42 8.68 9.72
CA ILE A 213 0.59 8.66 8.25
C ILE A 213 0.89 7.26 7.70
N PRO A 214 1.95 6.55 8.16
CA PRO A 214 2.27 5.25 7.60
C PRO A 214 1.19 4.18 7.88
N ASN A 215 0.48 4.27 9.01
CA ASN A 215 -0.63 3.35 9.27
C ASN A 215 -1.84 3.64 8.37
N TYR A 216 -2.11 4.91 8.07
CA TYR A 216 -3.16 5.31 7.14
C TYR A 216 -2.84 4.85 5.71
N ILE A 217 -1.64 5.12 5.21
CA ILE A 217 -1.21 4.67 3.86
C ILE A 217 -1.31 3.15 3.71
N GLN A 218 -1.01 2.40 4.78
CA GLN A 218 -1.09 0.93 4.81
C GLN A 218 -2.48 0.40 5.22
N ALA A 219 -3.47 1.27 5.38
CA ALA A 219 -4.82 0.87 5.79
C ALA A 219 -5.55 0.16 4.63
N ALA A 220 -6.46 -0.74 4.99
CA ALA A 220 -7.27 -1.47 4.02
C ALA A 220 -8.18 -0.54 3.17
N SER A 221 -8.52 0.65 3.66
CA SER A 221 -9.23 1.68 2.86
C SER A 221 -8.39 2.28 1.74
N ASN A 222 -7.07 2.13 1.80
CA ASN A 222 -6.12 2.59 0.79
C ASN A 222 -5.55 1.45 -0.07
N CYS A 223 -6.18 0.26 -0.01
CA CYS A 223 -5.94 -0.80 -0.96
C CYS A 223 -6.88 -0.62 -2.16
N ILE A 224 -6.30 -0.35 -3.33
CA ILE A 224 -7.06 -0.05 -4.57
C ILE A 224 -7.83 -1.26 -5.09
N VAL A 225 -7.33 -2.46 -4.85
CA VAL A 225 -7.98 -3.72 -5.19
C VAL A 225 -8.20 -4.50 -3.91
N ALA A 226 -9.44 -4.88 -3.66
CA ALA A 226 -9.81 -5.77 -2.56
C ALA A 226 -10.65 -6.92 -3.11
N THR A 227 -10.01 -8.06 -3.30
CA THR A 227 -10.69 -9.32 -3.66
C THR A 227 -10.85 -10.18 -2.41
N ASN A 228 -11.63 -11.25 -2.50
CA ASN A 228 -11.77 -12.23 -1.42
C ASN A 228 -10.45 -12.93 -1.05
N HIS A 229 -9.45 -12.94 -1.93
CA HIS A 229 -8.22 -13.71 -1.76
C HIS A 229 -6.99 -12.83 -1.49
N TYR A 230 -6.95 -11.64 -2.09
CA TYR A 230 -5.81 -10.72 -1.97
C TYR A 230 -6.24 -9.27 -2.12
N MET A 231 -5.40 -8.39 -1.58
CA MET A 231 -5.51 -6.94 -1.72
C MET A 231 -4.25 -6.38 -2.41
N VAL A 232 -4.41 -5.33 -3.21
CA VAL A 232 -3.28 -4.53 -3.73
C VAL A 232 -3.29 -3.20 -2.99
N CYS A 233 -2.24 -2.97 -2.20
CA CYS A 233 -2.11 -1.81 -1.32
C CYS A 233 -0.82 -1.06 -1.63
N CYS A 234 -0.71 0.17 -1.11
CA CYS A 234 0.50 0.98 -1.21
C CYS A 234 1.72 0.26 -0.63
N VAL A 235 2.91 0.52 -1.19
CA VAL A 235 4.16 -0.05 -0.68
C VAL A 235 4.44 0.43 0.74
N ASN A 236 4.97 -0.48 1.57
CA ASN A 236 5.42 -0.16 2.92
C ASN A 236 6.87 0.31 2.90
N ASP A 237 7.07 1.62 3.04
CA ASP A 237 8.41 2.25 3.02
C ASP A 237 9.31 1.86 4.20
N CYS A 238 8.78 1.18 5.21
CA CYS A 238 9.59 0.57 6.26
C CYS A 238 10.32 -0.69 5.77
N ASN A 239 9.79 -1.40 4.77
CA ASN A 239 10.35 -2.66 4.31
C ASN A 239 11.79 -2.52 3.77
N PRO A 240 12.12 -1.50 2.95
CA PRO A 240 13.51 -1.25 2.57
C PRO A 240 14.44 -1.02 3.76
N LEU A 241 13.99 -0.29 4.80
CA LEU A 241 14.77 -0.03 6.02
C LEU A 241 15.03 -1.31 6.81
N LEU A 242 14.00 -2.15 6.97
CA LEU A 242 14.14 -3.47 7.60
C LEU A 242 15.06 -4.39 6.79
N THR A 243 14.95 -4.37 5.46
CA THR A 243 15.81 -5.15 4.57
C THR A 243 17.29 -4.73 4.70
N GLU A 244 17.56 -3.43 4.84
CA GLU A 244 18.91 -2.92 5.12
C GLU A 244 19.44 -3.38 6.48
N LEU A 245 18.61 -3.33 7.52
CA LEU A 245 18.94 -3.84 8.86
C LEU A 245 19.29 -5.34 8.80
N ASP A 246 18.44 -6.15 8.17
CA ASP A 246 18.63 -7.59 8.07
C ASP A 246 19.94 -7.94 7.34
N ARG A 247 20.23 -7.22 6.24
CA ARG A 247 21.45 -7.42 5.46
C ARG A 247 22.72 -7.05 6.23
N SER A 248 22.65 -5.98 7.02
CA SER A 248 23.78 -5.45 7.80
C SER A 248 24.02 -6.22 9.10
N LEU A 249 22.95 -6.60 9.80
CA LEU A 249 23.03 -7.32 11.07
C LEU A 249 23.24 -8.82 10.87
N ARG A 250 22.63 -9.41 9.83
CA ARG A 250 22.68 -10.85 9.51
C ARG A 250 22.28 -11.76 10.68
N SER A 251 21.36 -11.30 11.50
CA SER A 251 20.91 -11.98 12.71
C SER A 251 19.50 -11.52 13.09
N PRO A 252 18.62 -12.40 13.61
CA PRO A 252 17.29 -12.02 14.09
C PRO A 252 17.32 -11.16 15.36
N THR A 253 18.47 -11.12 16.05
CA THR A 253 18.74 -10.31 17.24
C THR A 253 20.08 -9.58 17.08
N ALA A 254 20.22 -8.40 17.70
CA ALA A 254 21.50 -7.69 17.72
C ALA A 254 21.68 -6.81 18.95
N GLU A 255 22.93 -6.57 19.36
CA GLU A 255 23.27 -5.60 20.40
C GLU A 255 22.83 -4.17 20.01
N PRO A 256 22.34 -3.34 20.95
CA PRO A 256 21.91 -1.97 20.71
C PRO A 256 22.92 -1.12 19.94
N GLN A 257 24.21 -1.21 20.27
CA GLN A 257 25.25 -0.39 19.67
C GLN A 257 25.47 -0.72 18.20
N ARG A 258 25.32 -2.00 17.82
CA ARG A 258 25.41 -2.45 16.43
C ARG A 258 24.23 -1.95 15.61
N ILE A 259 23.02 -1.98 16.17
CA ILE A 259 21.81 -1.41 15.55
C ILE A 259 21.99 0.09 15.32
N LEU A 260 22.41 0.82 16.35
CA LEU A 260 22.63 2.27 16.28
C LEU A 260 23.66 2.63 15.21
N ALA A 261 24.74 1.85 15.07
CA ALA A 261 25.76 2.07 14.05
C ALA A 261 25.20 1.91 12.62
N VAL A 262 24.34 0.92 12.39
CA VAL A 262 23.68 0.72 11.08
C VAL A 262 22.68 1.85 10.81
N VAL A 263 21.77 2.14 11.76
CA VAL A 263 20.70 3.12 11.58
C VAL A 263 21.23 4.54 11.39
N ARG A 264 22.32 4.93 12.07
CA ARG A 264 22.97 6.24 11.85
C ARG A 264 23.58 6.40 10.45
N ASN A 265 23.93 5.29 9.80
CA ASN A 265 24.47 5.28 8.44
C ASN A 265 23.38 5.06 7.38
N MET A 266 22.13 4.85 7.79
CA MET A 266 21.02 4.82 6.85
C MET A 266 20.77 6.23 6.37
N THR A 267 21.26 6.53 5.17
CA THR A 267 20.68 7.59 4.35
C THR A 267 19.26 7.14 4.04
N SER A 268 18.27 7.63 4.78
CA SER A 268 16.87 7.51 4.38
C SER A 268 16.78 7.98 2.93
N GLY A 269 16.24 7.15 2.05
CA GLY A 269 16.04 7.48 0.64
C GLY A 269 14.99 8.56 0.47
N THR A 270 15.33 9.79 0.81
CA THR A 270 14.50 10.97 0.63
C THR A 270 15.21 11.96 -0.26
N SER A 271 14.48 12.45 -1.25
CA SER A 271 14.77 13.66 -2.02
C SER A 271 15.39 14.74 -1.14
N LEU A 272 16.24 15.58 -1.74
CA LEU A 272 17.04 16.66 -1.12
C LEU A 272 16.22 17.72 -0.34
N GLU A 273 14.93 17.49 -0.07
CA GLU A 273 13.96 18.37 0.57
C GLU A 273 13.40 17.80 1.89
N ASP A 274 13.70 16.55 2.23
CA ASP A 274 13.17 15.83 3.40
C ASP A 274 14.26 15.66 4.49
N GLU A 275 14.92 16.75 4.88
CA GLU A 275 15.88 16.78 6.00
C GLU A 275 15.17 16.65 7.35
N ALA A 276 14.61 15.47 7.61
CA ALA A 276 14.42 14.94 8.94
C ALA A 276 15.31 13.71 9.07
N ASP A 277 16.62 13.93 9.22
CA ASP A 277 17.60 12.90 9.56
C ASP A 277 17.05 11.94 10.62
N ALA A 278 17.42 10.65 10.50
CA ALA A 278 17.11 9.65 11.52
C ALA A 278 17.44 10.19 12.91
N ARG A 279 16.41 10.49 13.72
CA ARG A 279 16.58 11.18 15.02
C ARG A 279 17.01 10.20 16.09
N VAL A 280 18.26 9.77 16.03
CA VAL A 280 18.84 8.87 17.05
C VAL A 280 19.42 9.71 18.20
N ASP A 281 18.55 10.19 19.07
CA ASP A 281 18.95 10.89 20.29
C ASP A 281 19.30 9.92 21.45
N ALA A 282 19.74 10.47 22.59
CA ALA A 282 20.09 9.68 23.77
C ALA A 282 18.90 8.86 24.31
N LYS A 283 17.66 9.35 24.12
CA LYS A 283 16.46 8.65 24.56
C LYS A 283 16.17 7.45 23.66
N MET A 284 16.34 7.57 22.35
CA MET A 284 16.23 6.46 21.40
C MET A 284 17.27 5.38 21.70
N ALA A 285 18.51 5.76 22.01
CA ALA A 285 19.54 4.80 22.43
C ALA A 285 19.15 4.07 23.72
N ALA A 286 18.72 4.80 24.75
CA ALA A 286 18.28 4.20 26.02
C ALA A 286 17.06 3.27 25.88
N GLN A 287 16.18 3.54 24.92
CA GLN A 287 15.05 2.65 24.61
C GLN A 287 15.52 1.31 24.04
N LEU A 288 16.50 1.28 23.15
CA LEU A 288 17.08 0.01 22.67
C LEU A 288 17.74 -0.78 23.80
N GLU A 289 18.49 -0.10 24.68
CA GLU A 289 19.09 -0.75 25.87
C GLU A 289 18.02 -1.37 26.77
N THR A 290 16.88 -0.69 26.93
CA THR A 290 15.74 -1.21 27.71
C THR A 290 15.11 -2.45 27.05
N ILE A 291 15.03 -2.48 25.72
CA ILE A 291 14.54 -3.66 24.99
C ILE A 291 15.52 -4.82 25.17
N ALA A 292 16.82 -4.56 25.00
CA ALA A 292 17.89 -5.54 25.14
C ALA A 292 17.97 -6.15 26.55
N ALA A 293 17.82 -5.34 27.59
CA ALA A 293 17.83 -5.80 28.98
C ALA A 293 16.75 -6.88 29.26
N ASN A 294 15.62 -6.83 28.55
CA ASN A 294 14.55 -7.81 28.66
C ASN A 294 14.73 -9.05 27.75
N HIS A 295 15.78 -9.08 26.92
CA HIS A 295 16.03 -10.10 25.89
C HIS A 295 17.50 -10.56 25.88
N GLY A 296 18.10 -10.72 27.05
CA GLY A 296 19.45 -11.31 27.17
C GLY A 296 20.59 -10.44 26.65
N GLY A 297 20.39 -9.12 26.56
CA GLY A 297 21.39 -8.17 26.07
C GLY A 297 21.29 -7.87 24.57
N GLU A 298 20.37 -8.52 23.85
CA GLU A 298 20.16 -8.29 22.42
C GLU A 298 18.73 -7.84 22.12
N VAL A 299 18.53 -7.11 21.03
CA VAL A 299 17.22 -6.62 20.58
C VAL A 299 16.69 -7.51 19.45
N PRO A 300 15.48 -8.10 19.57
CA PRO A 300 14.83 -8.80 18.47
C PRO A 300 14.36 -7.83 17.36
N ILE A 301 14.94 -7.94 16.16
CA ILE A 301 14.79 -6.96 15.06
C ILE A 301 13.39 -6.97 14.43
N HIS A 302 12.66 -8.07 14.51
CA HIS A 302 11.25 -8.13 14.08
C HIS A 302 10.27 -8.08 15.27
N GLY A 303 10.76 -7.79 16.48
CA GLY A 303 9.93 -7.68 17.67
C GLY A 303 9.11 -6.38 17.68
N ARG A 304 7.90 -6.43 18.23
CA ARG A 304 6.99 -5.26 18.32
C ARG A 304 7.66 -4.01 18.91
N LEU A 305 8.45 -4.17 19.97
CA LEU A 305 9.11 -3.04 20.64
C LEU A 305 10.21 -2.41 19.77
N PHE A 306 10.93 -3.21 19.00
CA PHE A 306 11.90 -2.70 18.04
C PHE A 306 11.20 -1.97 16.89
N LEU A 307 10.13 -2.54 16.32
CA LEU A 307 9.34 -1.87 15.29
C LEU A 307 8.75 -0.55 15.80
N GLN A 308 8.38 -0.49 17.08
CA GLN A 308 7.89 0.74 17.72
C GLN A 308 9.01 1.78 17.83
N TRP A 309 10.21 1.35 18.19
CA TRP A 309 11.40 2.20 18.17
C TRP A 309 11.68 2.72 16.76
N LEU A 310 11.64 1.84 15.75
CA LEU A 310 11.89 2.19 14.36
C LEU A 310 10.85 3.18 13.81
N HIS A 311 9.58 3.07 14.22
CA HIS A 311 8.56 4.08 13.95
C HIS A 311 8.94 5.47 14.48
N TYR A 312 9.54 5.57 15.67
CA TYR A 312 9.94 6.89 16.19
C TYR A 312 11.20 7.44 15.53
N VAL A 313 12.08 6.57 15.04
CA VAL A 313 13.27 6.98 14.28
C VAL A 313 12.90 7.41 12.86
N PHE A 314 11.97 6.71 12.20
CA PHE A 314 11.51 6.94 10.82
C PHE A 314 9.99 7.13 10.78
N PRO A 315 9.46 8.25 11.32
CA PRO A 315 8.03 8.41 11.59
C PRO A 315 7.14 8.51 10.34
N ARG A 316 7.70 8.90 9.19
CA ARG A 316 6.97 9.00 7.93
C ARG A 316 7.05 7.73 7.07
N GLN A 317 7.90 6.77 7.45
CA GLN A 317 8.15 5.55 6.69
C GLN A 317 7.60 4.32 7.42
N CYS A 318 7.86 4.22 8.73
CA CYS A 318 7.54 3.03 9.49
C CYS A 318 6.20 3.11 10.20
N PRO A 319 5.28 2.15 10.02
CA PRO A 319 4.00 2.14 10.72
C PRO A 319 4.20 1.87 12.22
N PHE A 320 3.36 2.48 13.04
CA PHE A 320 3.30 2.21 14.47
C PHE A 320 2.73 0.81 14.71
N PRO A 321 3.48 -0.08 15.41
CA PRO A 321 3.04 -1.45 15.62
C PRO A 321 2.15 -1.55 16.86
N HIS A 322 0.85 -1.73 16.62
CA HIS A 322 -0.13 -1.95 17.68
C HIS A 322 0.03 -3.34 18.32
N LYS A 323 -0.62 -3.55 19.48
CA LYS A 323 -0.62 -4.88 20.09
C LYS A 323 -1.48 -5.81 19.24
N SER A 324 -1.09 -7.08 19.12
CA SER A 324 -1.90 -8.07 18.40
C SER A 324 -3.32 -8.11 18.94
N GLY A 325 -4.30 -8.04 18.04
CA GLY A 325 -5.73 -8.03 18.37
C GLY A 325 -6.31 -6.66 18.76
N THR A 326 -5.54 -5.56 18.72
CA THR A 326 -6.10 -4.21 19.00
C THR A 326 -6.50 -3.44 17.74
N THR A 327 -6.12 -3.92 16.56
CA THR A 327 -6.44 -3.32 15.26
C THR A 327 -6.86 -4.39 14.28
N VAL A 328 -7.66 -4.01 13.29
CA VAL A 328 -8.18 -4.90 12.25
C VAL A 328 -7.97 -4.24 10.89
N HIS A 329 -7.36 -4.98 9.95
CA HIS A 329 -7.22 -4.55 8.56
C HIS A 329 -8.49 -4.89 7.78
N ARG A 330 -9.61 -4.28 8.17
CA ARG A 330 -10.93 -4.54 7.59
C ARG A 330 -11.17 -3.63 6.38
N ALA A 331 -11.70 -4.17 5.28
CA ALA A 331 -12.05 -3.35 4.12
C ALA A 331 -13.29 -2.46 4.39
N PRO A 332 -13.46 -1.33 3.68
CA PRO A 332 -14.60 -0.43 3.91
C PRO A 332 -15.97 -1.11 3.85
N LEU A 333 -16.16 -2.03 2.90
CA LEU A 333 -17.43 -2.75 2.70
C LEU A 333 -17.76 -3.75 3.81
N GLU A 334 -16.77 -4.19 4.58
CA GLU A 334 -16.94 -5.15 5.67
C GLU A 334 -17.16 -4.44 7.03
N PHE A 335 -16.93 -3.14 7.10
CA PHE A 335 -17.00 -2.36 8.33
C PHE A 335 -18.45 -2.21 8.81
N GLU A 336 -18.69 -2.64 10.05
CA GLU A 336 -20.00 -2.56 10.71
C GLU A 336 -20.24 -1.14 11.24
N GLY A 337 -20.41 -0.18 10.32
CA GLY A 337 -20.67 1.23 10.64
C GLY A 337 -20.45 2.16 9.45
N GLU A 338 -20.57 3.46 9.71
CA GLU A 338 -20.20 4.48 8.71
C GLU A 338 -18.68 4.59 8.64
N TYR A 339 -18.09 4.04 7.57
CA TYR A 339 -16.65 4.13 7.36
C TYR A 339 -16.22 5.54 6.93
N VAL A 340 -17.12 6.33 6.33
CA VAL A 340 -16.94 7.75 5.98
C VAL A 340 -17.57 8.63 7.05
N ALA A 341 -16.87 9.67 7.48
CA ALA A 341 -17.41 10.71 8.35
C ALA A 341 -18.43 11.59 7.61
N SER A 342 -19.51 11.98 8.30
CA SER A 342 -20.44 12.97 7.76
C SER A 342 -19.75 14.33 7.56
N GLN A 343 -20.19 15.11 6.57
CA GLN A 343 -19.64 16.45 6.34
C GLN A 343 -19.80 17.36 7.57
N GLU A 344 -20.90 17.23 8.32
CA GLU A 344 -21.12 17.98 9.56
C GLU A 344 -20.06 17.61 10.61
N THR A 345 -19.74 16.32 10.71
CA THR A 345 -18.70 15.81 11.63
C THR A 345 -17.33 16.35 11.23
N MET A 346 -16.97 16.25 9.95
CA MET A 346 -15.71 16.78 9.41
C MET A 346 -15.59 18.28 9.65
N LYS A 347 -16.63 19.06 9.34
CA LYS A 347 -16.69 20.52 9.57
C LYS A 347 -16.58 20.86 11.06
N ALA A 348 -17.32 20.17 11.93
CA ALA A 348 -17.26 20.41 13.37
C ALA A 348 -15.86 20.15 13.95
N ARG A 349 -15.10 19.21 13.37
CA ARG A 349 -13.73 18.92 13.79
C ARG A 349 -12.70 19.89 13.19
N SER A 350 -12.86 20.31 11.94
CA SER A 350 -11.98 21.32 11.33
C SER A 350 -12.16 22.71 11.98
N LEU A 351 -13.39 23.12 12.25
CA LEU A 351 -13.74 24.42 12.86
C LEU A 351 -13.31 24.56 14.32
N ARG A 352 -13.24 23.47 15.09
CA ARG A 352 -12.78 23.52 16.49
C ARG A 352 -11.38 24.11 16.64
N LEU A 353 -10.51 23.99 15.63
CA LEU A 353 -9.18 24.60 15.66
C LEU A 353 -9.17 26.07 15.24
N TYR A 354 -10.05 26.51 14.34
CA TYR A 354 -10.19 27.94 14.01
C TYR A 354 -10.51 28.77 15.26
N CYS A 355 -11.40 28.30 16.13
CA CYS A 355 -11.70 28.98 17.39
C CYS A 355 -10.55 28.91 18.41
N CYS A 356 -9.78 27.82 18.43
CA CYS A 356 -8.68 27.62 19.37
C CYS A 356 -7.45 28.47 18.99
N GLY A 357 -7.15 28.60 17.69
CA GLY A 357 -6.07 29.43 17.17
C GLY A 357 -6.32 30.94 17.28
N LEU A 358 -7.58 31.37 17.35
CA LEU A 358 -7.96 32.78 17.55
C LEU A 358 -8.06 33.20 19.03
N GLY A 359 -7.69 32.32 19.99
CA GLY A 359 -7.78 32.64 21.42
C GLY A 359 -9.20 32.82 21.95
N LEU A 360 -10.23 32.39 21.20
CA LEU A 360 -11.63 32.50 21.58
C LEU A 360 -11.98 31.40 22.59
N THR A 361 -11.66 31.64 23.86
CA THR A 361 -11.85 30.71 24.99
C THR A 361 -13.30 30.54 25.46
N ARG A 362 -14.28 31.21 24.84
CA ARG A 362 -15.69 31.08 25.21
C ARG A 362 -16.45 30.20 24.21
N PHE A 363 -17.00 29.09 24.71
CA PHE A 363 -17.89 28.15 24.00
C PHE A 363 -19.01 28.83 23.18
N ILE A 364 -19.46 30.02 23.62
CA ILE A 364 -20.56 30.77 22.98
C ILE A 364 -20.16 31.35 21.62
N THR A 365 -18.94 31.89 21.46
CA THR A 365 -18.51 32.50 20.18
C THR A 365 -18.26 31.47 19.09
N CYS A 366 -17.79 30.28 19.45
CA CYS A 366 -17.57 29.21 18.49
C CYS A 366 -18.90 28.59 17.99
N ALA A 367 -19.91 28.48 18.88
CA ALA A 367 -21.25 28.03 18.52
C ALA A 367 -22.00 29.03 17.61
N VAL A 368 -21.72 30.32 17.73
CA VAL A 368 -22.30 31.37 16.87
C VAL A 368 -21.70 31.33 15.45
N MET A 369 -20.38 31.15 15.31
CA MET A 369 -19.77 30.99 13.98
C MET A 369 -20.24 29.71 13.27
N ALA A 370 -20.37 28.59 13.99
CA ALA A 370 -20.86 27.34 13.40
C ALA A 370 -22.31 27.43 12.88
N ARG A 371 -23.15 28.30 13.46
CA ARG A 371 -24.55 28.53 13.02
C ARG A 371 -24.71 29.52 11.88
N SER A 372 -23.68 30.31 11.55
CA SER A 372 -23.72 31.26 10.43
C SER A 372 -23.23 30.66 9.10
N ILE A 373 -22.70 29.44 9.12
CA ILE A 373 -22.11 28.75 7.95
C ILE A 373 -22.95 27.54 7.49
N THR A 374 -23.93 27.10 8.29
CA THR A 374 -25.08 26.29 7.85
C THR A 374 -26.16 27.18 7.28
#